data_AF-A0A7X7XF91-F1
#
_entry.id   AF-A0A7X7XF91-F1
#
_cell.length_a   1.000
_cell.length_b   1.000
_cell.length_c   1.000
_cell.angle_alpha   90.00
_cell.angle_beta   90.00
_cell.angle_gamma   90.00
#
_symmetry.space_group_name_H-M   'P 1'
#
loop_
_entity.id
_entity.type
_entity.pdbx_description
1 polymer ?
#
loop_
_entity_poly.entity_id
_entity_poly.type
_entity_poly.pdbx_seq_one_letter_code
_entity_poly.pdbx_strand_id
1 'polypeptide(L)' 'DPKFVVAVGACACSGGAFRGCYNVMGGIDSVVPVAAYVPGCPVKPEALIDGVAKLLGELNKESA' A
#
# COMPACT_ATOMS: atom_id res chain seq x y z
N ASP A 1 -2.59 -14.04 -15.10
CA ASP A 1 -1.70 -13.86 -13.94
C ASP A 1 -1.78 -12.40 -13.46
N PRO A 2 -2.94 -11.93 -12.92
CA PRO A 2 -3.02 -10.57 -12.37
C PRO A 2 -2.63 -10.59 -10.89
N LYS A 3 -1.44 -10.08 -10.58
CA LYS A 3 -0.95 -9.87 -9.21
C LYS A 3 -0.76 -8.38 -8.99
N PHE A 4 -1.27 -7.87 -7.88
CA PHE A 4 -1.09 -6.47 -7.46
C PHE A 4 -0.67 -6.42 -6.00
N VAL A 5 0.11 -5.38 -5.66
CA VAL A 5 0.60 -5.13 -4.30
C VAL A 5 -0.04 -3.87 -3.78
N VAL A 6 -0.57 -3.92 -2.56
CA VAL A 6 -1.11 -2.77 -1.83
C VAL A 6 -0.23 -2.53 -0.61
N ALA A 7 0.35 -1.34 -0.50
CA ALA A 7 1.11 -0.94 0.68
C ALA A 7 0.14 -0.45 1.77
N VAL A 8 0.08 -1.17 2.89
CA VAL A 8 -0.85 -0.86 3.99
C VAL A 8 -0.08 -0.36 5.21
N GLY A 9 -0.39 0.86 5.63
CA GLY A 9 0.15 1.50 6.81
C GLY A 9 1.42 2.31 6.58
N ALA A 10 1.70 3.23 7.51
CA ALA A 10 2.80 4.19 7.40
C ALA A 10 4.17 3.50 7.25
N CYS A 11 4.38 2.35 7.90
CA CYS A 11 5.61 1.58 7.78
C CYS A 11 5.81 1.04 6.36
N ALA A 12 4.78 0.48 5.73
CA ALA A 12 4.87 -0.02 4.36
C ALA A 12 5.01 1.12 3.33
N CYS A 13 4.36 2.27 3.58
CA CYS A 13 4.42 3.41 2.65
C CYS A 13 5.75 4.16 2.68
N SER A 14 6.42 4.28 3.84
CA SER A 14 7.60 5.16 3.97
C SER A 14 8.59 4.79 5.07
N GLY A 15 8.42 3.64 5.72
CA GLY A 15 9.16 3.25 6.94
C GLY A 15 8.53 3.78 8.24
N GLY A 16 7.57 4.71 8.13
CA GLY A 16 6.75 5.18 9.26
C GLY A 16 7.58 5.69 10.44
N ALA A 17 7.22 5.25 11.64
CA ALA A 17 7.91 5.63 12.89
C ALA A 17 9.37 5.16 12.96
N PHE A 18 9.77 4.20 12.12
CA PHE A 18 11.12 3.62 12.09
C PHE A 18 11.96 4.14 10.91
N ARG A 19 11.49 5.18 10.23
CA ARG A 19 12.22 5.77 9.10
C ARG A 19 13.60 6.25 9.55
N GLY A 20 14.65 5.78 8.86
CA GLY A 20 16.04 6.11 9.16
C GLY A 20 16.73 5.17 10.15
N CYS A 21 16.02 4.19 10.73
CA CYS A 21 16.68 3.11 11.45
C CYS A 21 17.54 2.26 10.50
N TYR A 22 18.69 1.78 10.97
CA TYR A 22 19.68 1.04 10.17
C TYR A 22 19.13 -0.24 9.53
N ASN A 23 18.02 -0.76 10.06
CA ASN A 23 17.35 -1.98 9.65
C ASN A 23 16.03 -1.74 8.88
N VAL A 24 15.76 -0.52 8.41
CA VAL A 24 14.52 -0.18 7.70
C VAL A 24 14.84 0.47 6.35
N MET A 25 14.32 -0.11 5.27
CA MET A 25 14.60 0.34 3.89
C MET A 25 13.70 1.49 3.40
N GLY A 26 12.79 2.00 4.24
CA GLY A 26 11.79 2.99 3.84
C GLY A 26 10.52 2.33 3.31
N GLY A 27 9.98 2.84 2.20
CA GLY A 27 8.78 2.30 1.57
C GLY A 27 9.03 0.97 0.85
N ILE A 28 8.01 0.12 0.78
CA ILE A 28 8.07 -1.21 0.15
C ILE A 28 8.19 -1.14 -1.38
N ASP A 29 7.88 0.03 -1.96
CA ASP A 29 8.04 0.38 -3.36
C ASP A 29 9.50 0.32 -3.85
N SER A 30 10.45 0.40 -2.92
CA SER A 30 11.87 0.15 -3.21
C SER A 30 12.19 -1.31 -3.54
N VAL A 31 11.31 -2.26 -3.21
CA VAL A 31 11.53 -3.71 -3.34
C VAL A 31 10.59 -4.34 -4.37
N VAL A 32 9.31 -3.95 -4.38
CA VAL A 32 8.30 -4.48 -5.29
C VAL A 32 7.39 -3.36 -5.81
N PRO A 33 6.90 -3.45 -7.06
CA PRO A 33 5.99 -2.45 -7.62
C PRO A 33 4.67 -2.44 -6.84
N VAL A 34 4.32 -1.26 -6.30
CA VAL A 34 3.09 -1.04 -5.54
C VAL A 34 2.02 -0.42 -6.43
N ALA A 35 0.83 -1.01 -6.44
CA ALA A 35 -0.32 -0.53 -7.21
C ALA A 35 -1.13 0.53 -6.46
N ALA A 36 -1.23 0.41 -5.14
CA ALA A 36 -1.99 1.35 -4.30
C ALA A 36 -1.40 1.47 -2.90
N TYR A 37 -1.67 2.61 -2.25
CA TYR A 37 -1.23 2.91 -0.89
C TYR A 37 -2.42 3.22 0.02
N VAL A 38 -2.43 2.61 1.20
CA VAL A 38 -3.43 2.86 2.25
C VAL A 38 -2.70 3.35 3.50
N PRO A 39 -2.60 4.68 3.74
CA PRO A 39 -1.87 5.21 4.88
C PRO A 39 -2.62 4.99 6.21
N GLY A 40 -1.87 4.86 7.31
CA GLY A 40 -2.40 4.80 8.69
C GLY A 40 -1.44 4.15 9.69
N CYS A 41 -1.63 4.41 10.98
CA CYS A 41 -0.80 3.85 12.07
C CYS A 41 -1.56 3.83 13.42
N PRO A 42 -2.46 2.84 13.67
CA PRO A 42 -2.84 1.75 12.76
C PRO A 42 -3.79 2.23 11.66
N VAL A 43 -3.89 1.46 10.57
CA VAL A 43 -4.86 1.74 9.50
C VAL A 43 -6.26 1.44 10.03
N LYS A 44 -7.20 2.38 9.82
CA LYS A 44 -8.61 2.16 10.16
C LYS A 44 -9.20 1.07 9.25
N PRO A 45 -10.02 0.13 9.76
CA PRO A 45 -10.61 -0.93 8.95
C PRO A 45 -11.37 -0.40 7.72
N GLU A 46 -12.11 0.70 7.87
CA GLU A 46 -12.88 1.30 6.78
C GLU A 46 -11.98 1.86 5.67
N ALA A 47 -10.82 2.42 6.04
CA ALA A 47 -9.84 2.94 5.09
C ALA A 47 -9.15 1.83 4.30
N LEU A 48 -8.91 0.67 4.93
CA LEU A 48 -8.38 -0.50 4.24
C LEU A 48 -9.39 -1.04 3.21
N ILE A 49 -10.65 -1.20 3.61
CA ILE A 49 -11.71 -1.68 2.72
C ILE A 49 -11.90 -0.71 1.53
N ASP A 50 -11.98 0.59 1.80
CA ASP A 50 -12.12 1.63 0.77
C ASP A 50 -10.93 1.63 -0.21
N GLY A 51 -9.70 1.53 0.30
CA GLY A 51 -8.50 1.50 -0.53
C GLY A 51 -8.45 0.29 -1.48
N VAL A 52 -8.83 -0.90 -0.99
CA VAL A 52 -8.90 -2.11 -1.82
C VAL A 52 -10.06 -2.03 -2.81
N ALA A 53 -11.23 -1.54 -2.39
CA ALA A 53 -12.39 -1.38 -3.27
C ALA A 53 -12.11 -0.42 -4.43
N LYS A 54 -11.40 0.68 -4.18
CA LYS A 54 -10.95 1.64 -5.21
C LYS A 54 -10.02 0.98 -6.22
N LEU A 55 -9.00 0.26 -5.76
CA LEU A 55 -8.07 -0.45 -6.65
C LEU A 55 -8.81 -1.45 -7.55
N LEU A 56 -9.69 -2.27 -6.97
CA LEU A 56 -10.48 -3.23 -7.76
C LEU A 56 -11.41 -2.53 -8.77
N GLY A 57 -11.99 -1.39 -8.38
CA GLY A 57 -12.82 -0.57 -9.26
C GLY A 57 -12.05 0.03 -10.44
N GLU A 58 -10.77 0.39 -10.26
CA GLU A 58 -9.89 0.88 -11.33
C GLU A 58 -9.48 -0.25 -12.28
N LEU A 59 -9.06 -1.39 -11.74
CA LEU A 59 -8.67 -2.58 -12.53
C LEU A 59 -9.82 -3.12 -13.40
N ASN A 60 -11.06 -3.04 -12.89
CA ASN A 60 -12.24 -3.44 -13.65
C ASN A 60 -12.53 -2.49 -14.83
N LYS A 61 -12.14 -1.22 -14.76
CA LYS A 61 -12.32 -0.25 -15.87
C LYS A 61 -11.31 -0.47 -16.99
N GLU A 62 -10.08 -0.87 -16.67
CA GLU A 62 -9.03 -1.13 -17.66
C GLU A 62 -9.24 -2.44 -18.43
N SER A 63 -10.06 -3.35 -17.88
CA SER A 63 -10.38 -4.64 -18.49
C SER A 63 -11.59 -4.61 -19.44
N ALA A 64 -12.22 -3.45 -19.61
CA ALA A 64 -13.41 -3.24 -20.44
C ALA A 64 -13.05 -2.46 -21.72
#